data_AF-A0AAI9TCY7-F1
#
_entry.id   AF-A0AAI9TCY7-F1
#
_cell.length_a   1.000
_cell.length_b   1.000
_cell.length_c   1.000
_cell.angle_alpha   90.00
_cell.angle_beta   90.00
_cell.angle_gamma   90.00
#
_symmetry.space_group_name_H-M   'P 1'
#
loop_
_entity.id
_entity.type
_entity.pdbx_description
1 polymer ?
#
loop_
_entity_poly.entity_id
_entity_poly.type
_entity_poly.pdbx_seq_one_letter_code
_entity_poly.pdbx_strand_id
1 'polypeptide(L)'
;MDRPWQIQLRKELQEAPDDRTIHWVYGPDGNAGKSTFVKCLMKKDWVMVNAGSAADMKYQYIQQGMTKNMVVDIPRQVEGVHYSAIYSLVEEVKNRLISSTKYRPVQVVDVRRVHVVVMSNKKPDMEMLSKDRICLHDLSPQC
;
A
#
# COMPACT_ATOMS: atom_id res chain seq x y z
N MET A 1 13.74 -19.41 -3.59
CA MET A 1 12.41 -19.74 -4.13
C MET A 1 11.40 -18.78 -3.53
N ASP A 2 10.41 -18.34 -4.32
CA ASP A 2 9.35 -17.43 -3.86
C ASP A 2 8.43 -18.14 -2.85
N ARG A 3 7.96 -17.42 -1.83
CA ARG A 3 7.07 -17.96 -0.79
C ARG A 3 5.64 -18.07 -1.32
N PRO A 4 4.79 -18.99 -0.78
CA PRO A 4 3.42 -19.19 -1.26
C PRO A 4 2.61 -17.90 -1.37
N TRP A 5 2.66 -17.04 -0.35
CA TRP A 5 1.95 -15.74 -0.35
C TRP A 5 2.45 -14.79 -1.45
N GLN A 6 3.75 -14.81 -1.78
CA GLN A 6 4.31 -13.99 -2.85
C GLN A 6 3.81 -14.44 -4.21
N ILE A 7 3.66 -15.76 -4.40
CA ILE A 7 3.12 -16.35 -5.62
C ILE A 7 1.64 -15.97 -5.77
N GLN A 8 0.86 -16.13 -4.69
CA GLN A 8 -0.56 -15.77 -4.68
C GLN A 8 -0.77 -14.28 -4.96
N LEU A 9 -0.13 -13.40 -4.19
CA LEU A 9 -0.27 -11.96 -4.39
C LEU A 9 0.22 -11.54 -5.78
N ARG A 10 1.29 -12.15 -6.30
CA ARG A 10 1.75 -11.88 -7.67
C ARG A 10 0.69 -12.24 -8.71
N LYS A 11 -0.02 -13.35 -8.54
CA LYS A 11 -1.11 -13.77 -9.42
C LYS A 11 -2.26 -12.76 -9.39
N GLU A 12 -2.66 -12.32 -8.19
CA GLU A 12 -3.69 -11.29 -8.03
C GLU A 12 -3.28 -9.96 -8.70
N LEU A 13 -2.02 -9.55 -8.54
CA LEU A 13 -1.48 -8.32 -9.13
C LEU A 13 -1.20 -8.41 -10.64
N GLN A 14 -1.33 -9.59 -11.26
CA GLN A 14 -1.27 -9.76 -12.72
C GLN A 14 -2.62 -9.46 -13.38
N GLU A 15 -3.72 -9.56 -12.62
CA GLU A 15 -5.03 -9.17 -13.10
C GLU A 15 -5.15 -7.65 -13.22
N ALA A 16 -6.17 -7.18 -13.94
CA ALA A 16 -6.45 -5.76 -14.06
C ALA A 16 -6.82 -5.18 -12.67
N PRO A 17 -6.27 -4.01 -12.29
CA PRO A 17 -6.64 -3.38 -11.03
C PRO A 17 -8.11 -2.96 -11.02
N ASP A 18 -8.75 -3.12 -9.87
CA ASP A 18 -10.08 -2.59 -9.58
C ASP A 18 -10.02 -1.22 -8.88
N ASP A 19 -11.18 -0.69 -8.50
CA ASP A 19 -11.38 0.58 -7.79
C ASP A 19 -11.47 0.45 -6.26
N ARG A 20 -11.51 -0.77 -5.69
CA ARG A 20 -11.79 -1.00 -4.25
C ARG A 20 -10.68 -1.70 -3.48
N THR A 21 -10.15 -2.80 -4.02
CA THR A 21 -9.23 -3.70 -3.34
C THR A 21 -7.91 -3.04 -2.97
N ILE A 22 -7.56 -3.20 -1.69
CA ILE A 22 -6.30 -2.89 -1.06
C ILE A 22 -5.76 -4.21 -0.52
N HIS A 23 -4.65 -4.68 -1.09
CA HIS A 23 -3.99 -5.90 -0.60
C HIS A 23 -3.21 -5.56 0.67
N TRP A 24 -3.64 -6.09 1.81
CA TRP A 24 -2.95 -5.90 3.10
C TRP A 24 -2.16 -7.14 3.46
N VAL A 25 -0.83 -7.06 3.41
CA VAL A 25 0.07 -8.14 3.77
C VAL A 25 0.49 -7.99 5.22
N TYR A 26 -0.08 -8.82 6.09
CA TYR A 26 0.22 -8.85 7.51
C TYR A 26 1.20 -9.97 7.82
N GLY A 27 2.36 -9.66 8.41
CA GLY A 27 3.29 -10.69 8.89
C GLY A 27 4.01 -10.24 10.15
N PRO A 28 3.67 -10.76 11.34
CA PRO A 28 4.15 -10.23 12.62
C PRO A 28 5.63 -10.53 12.88
N ASP A 29 6.13 -11.70 12.47
CA ASP A 29 7.38 -12.26 12.99
C ASP A 29 8.65 -11.77 12.28
N GLY A 30 8.50 -11.02 11.18
CA GLY A 30 9.64 -10.62 10.35
C GLY A 30 10.17 -11.80 9.53
N ASN A 31 11.25 -11.57 8.76
CA ASN A 31 11.80 -12.54 7.82
C ASN A 31 10.75 -13.24 6.94
N ALA A 32 9.64 -12.54 6.61
CA ALA A 32 8.54 -13.09 5.83
C ALA A 32 8.74 -12.91 4.30
N GLY A 33 9.84 -12.25 3.89
CA GLY A 33 10.13 -11.91 2.50
C GLY A 33 9.40 -10.65 1.98
N LYS A 34 8.75 -9.86 2.85
CA LYS A 34 8.01 -8.64 2.46
C LYS A 34 8.91 -7.63 1.75
N SER A 35 10.06 -7.29 2.32
CA SER A 35 11.02 -6.36 1.70
C SER A 35 11.58 -6.90 0.37
N THR A 36 11.75 -8.22 0.23
CA THR A 36 12.13 -8.85 -1.04
C THR A 36 11.04 -8.68 -2.10
N PHE A 37 9.77 -8.80 -1.71
CA PHE A 37 8.64 -8.59 -2.61
C PHE A 37 8.52 -7.12 -3.04
N VAL A 38 8.66 -6.16 -2.10
CA VAL A 38 8.69 -4.72 -2.41
C VAL A 38 9.78 -4.42 -3.44
N LYS A 39 11.00 -4.94 -3.28
CA LYS A 39 12.09 -4.80 -4.27
C LYS A 39 11.70 -5.35 -5.65
N CYS A 40 10.92 -6.43 -5.72
CA CYS A 40 10.41 -6.97 -6.97
C CYS A 40 9.38 -6.04 -7.63
N LEU A 41 8.47 -5.44 -6.84
CA LEU A 41 7.50 -4.47 -7.34
C LEU A 41 8.19 -3.21 -7.89
N MET A 42 9.22 -2.70 -7.22
CA MET A 42 9.98 -1.53 -7.68
C MET A 42 10.64 -1.74 -9.05
N LYS A 43 11.09 -2.98 -9.36
CA LYS A 43 11.61 -3.32 -10.70
C LYS A 43 10.53 -3.35 -11.78
N LYS A 44 9.25 -3.28 -11.41
CA LYS A 44 8.08 -3.27 -12.31
C LYS A 44 7.40 -1.89 -12.35
N ASP A 45 8.15 -0.83 -12.08
CA ASP A 45 7.67 0.56 -12.12
C ASP A 45 6.53 0.86 -11.14
N TRP A 46 6.56 0.23 -9.96
CA TRP A 46 5.69 0.61 -8.84
C TRP A 46 6.26 1.81 -8.08
N VAL A 47 5.38 2.53 -7.38
CA VAL A 47 5.76 3.56 -6.44
C VAL A 47 5.80 2.97 -5.04
N MET A 48 6.96 3.05 -4.39
CA MET A 48 7.08 2.80 -2.96
C MET A 48 6.86 4.11 -2.21
N VAL A 49 5.91 4.09 -1.27
CA VAL A 49 5.67 5.15 -0.31
C VAL A 49 6.15 4.66 1.05
N ASN A 50 7.06 5.41 1.66
CA ASN A 50 7.50 5.12 3.02
C ASN A 50 6.45 5.64 3.99
N ALA A 51 6.07 4.83 4.97
CA ALA A 51 5.14 5.29 6.00
C ALA A 51 5.73 6.52 6.74
N GLY A 52 4.94 7.59 6.82
CA GLY A 52 5.34 8.88 7.38
C GLY A 52 4.12 9.75 7.68
N SER A 53 4.30 11.08 7.67
CA SER A 53 3.17 12.00 7.76
C SER A 53 2.28 11.89 6.51
N ALA A 54 0.99 12.20 6.63
CA ALA A 54 0.06 12.21 5.49
C ALA A 54 0.57 13.11 4.35
N ALA A 55 1.08 14.30 4.69
CA ALA A 55 1.60 15.26 3.72
C ALA A 55 2.82 14.73 2.96
N ASP A 56 3.74 14.07 3.66
CA ASP A 56 4.94 13.47 3.05
C ASP A 56 4.58 12.34 2.10
N MET A 57 3.71 11.43 2.54
CA MET A 57 3.29 10.28 1.76
C MET A 57 2.55 10.68 0.48
N LYS A 58 1.59 11.62 0.58
CA LYS A 58 0.85 12.13 -0.58
C LYS A 58 1.77 12.82 -1.57
N TYR A 59 2.69 13.66 -1.08
CA TYR A 59 3.69 14.31 -1.92
C TYR A 59 4.58 13.28 -2.62
N GLN A 60 5.08 12.28 -1.88
CA GLN A 60 5.92 11.22 -2.43
C GLN A 60 5.23 10.44 -3.56
N TYR A 61 3.95 10.06 -3.38
CA TYR A 61 3.20 9.35 -4.42
C TYR A 61 2.98 10.21 -5.68
N ILE A 62 2.56 11.46 -5.50
CA ILE A 62 2.32 12.40 -6.60
C ILE A 62 3.60 12.60 -7.43
N GLN A 63 4.75 12.82 -6.77
CA GLN A 63 6.03 13.08 -7.44
C GLN A 63 6.59 11.87 -8.20
N GLN A 64 6.43 10.65 -7.66
CA GLN A 64 6.98 9.45 -8.29
C GLN A 64 6.14 8.91 -9.46
N GLY A 65 4.86 9.31 -9.54
CA GLY A 65 3.97 8.98 -10.64
C GLY A 65 2.64 8.41 -10.14
N MET A 66 1.66 9.30 -10.00
CA MET A 66 0.30 8.98 -9.57
C MET A 66 -0.44 7.93 -10.43
N THR A 67 0.06 7.62 -11.61
CA THR A 67 -0.56 6.69 -12.56
C THR A 67 -0.11 5.26 -12.35
N LYS A 68 0.82 5.05 -11.41
CA LYS A 68 1.47 3.78 -11.11
C LYS A 68 0.81 3.11 -9.92
N ASN A 69 0.98 1.79 -9.87
CA ASN A 69 0.63 0.98 -8.70
C ASN A 69 1.46 1.42 -7.48
N MET A 70 0.87 1.32 -6.30
CA MET A 70 1.46 1.80 -5.05
C MET A 70 1.70 0.66 -4.08
N VAL A 71 2.87 0.68 -3.44
CA VAL A 71 3.14 -0.12 -2.24
C VAL A 71 3.54 0.79 -1.07
N VAL A 72 2.86 0.62 0.06
CA VAL A 72 3.24 1.25 1.33
C VAL A 72 3.98 0.21 2.16
N ASP A 73 5.23 0.50 2.55
CA ASP A 73 5.98 -0.36 3.47
C ASP A 73 5.98 0.28 4.87
N ILE A 74 5.30 -0.38 5.82
CA ILE A 74 5.17 0.11 7.19
C ILE A 74 6.23 -0.57 8.07
N PRO A 75 7.24 0.18 8.56
CA PRO A 75 8.23 -0.39 9.47
C PRO A 75 7.59 -0.84 10.78
N ARG A 76 8.23 -1.78 11.49
CA ARG A 76 7.70 -2.33 12.75
C ARG A 76 7.55 -1.27 13.85
N GLN A 77 8.51 -0.34 13.92
CA GLN A 77 8.48 0.81 14.82
C GLN A 77 8.82 2.05 14.00
N VAL A 78 7.99 3.08 14.11
CA VAL A 78 8.29 4.42 13.61
C VAL A 78 7.61 5.42 14.54
N GLU A 79 8.37 6.38 15.06
CA GLU A 79 7.80 7.55 15.69
C GLU A 79 7.14 8.45 14.64
N GLY A 80 5.99 9.04 14.96
CA GLY A 80 5.28 9.98 14.08
C GLY A 80 4.50 9.36 12.91
N VAL A 81 4.48 8.03 12.77
CA VAL A 81 3.59 7.35 11.81
C VAL A 81 2.24 7.06 12.46
N HIS A 82 1.21 7.72 11.95
CA HIS A 82 -0.18 7.44 12.32
C HIS A 82 -0.82 6.55 11.25
N TYR A 83 -1.37 5.40 11.65
CA TYR A 83 -2.06 4.50 10.73
C TYR A 83 -3.23 5.18 10.01
N SER A 84 -3.90 6.14 10.66
CA SER A 84 -4.93 6.99 10.05
C SER A 84 -4.45 7.70 8.78
N ALA A 85 -3.21 8.17 8.74
CA ALA A 85 -2.63 8.80 7.55
C ALA A 85 -2.45 7.80 6.39
N ILE A 86 -2.12 6.54 6.72
CA ILE A 86 -1.98 5.47 5.72
C ILE A 86 -3.37 5.09 5.18
N TYR A 87 -4.37 4.94 6.05
CA TYR A 87 -5.75 4.64 5.64
C TYR A 87 -6.31 5.71 4.71
N SER A 88 -6.17 6.99 5.08
CA SER A 88 -6.57 8.12 4.23
C SER A 88 -5.85 8.10 2.88
N LEU A 89 -4.53 7.86 2.87
CA LEU A 89 -3.76 7.78 1.62
C LEU A 89 -4.26 6.66 0.71
N VAL A 90 -4.38 5.43 1.22
CA VAL A 90 -4.76 4.29 0.36
C VAL A 90 -6.18 4.43 -0.16
N GLU A 91 -7.08 5.04 0.61
CA GLU A 91 -8.44 5.34 0.17
C GLU A 91 -8.46 6.40 -0.92
N GLU A 92 -7.75 7.52 -0.75
CA GLU A 92 -7.61 8.56 -1.77
C GLU A 92 -6.98 8.02 -3.07
N VAL A 93 -5.98 7.14 -2.93
CA VAL A 93 -5.32 6.49 -4.08
C VAL A 93 -6.23 5.53 -4.81
N LYS A 94 -7.11 4.79 -4.12
CA LYS A 94 -8.11 3.93 -4.76
C LYS A 94 -9.27 4.71 -5.35
N ASN A 95 -9.69 5.79 -4.69
CA ASN A 95 -10.71 6.71 -5.19
C ASN A 95 -10.22 7.58 -6.35
N ARG A 96 -8.90 7.59 -6.61
CA ARG A 96 -8.23 8.41 -7.63
C ARG A 96 -8.47 9.90 -7.49
N LEU A 97 -8.64 10.34 -6.24
CA LEU A 97 -8.87 11.72 -5.84
C LEU A 97 -7.90 12.04 -4.71
N ILE A 98 -6.77 12.66 -5.06
CA ILE A 98 -5.68 12.90 -4.13
C ILE A 98 -5.35 14.39 -4.12
N SER A 99 -5.23 14.96 -2.93
CA SER A 99 -4.78 16.34 -2.75
C SER A 99 -3.58 16.41 -1.82
N SER A 100 -2.60 17.22 -2.20
CA SER A 100 -1.45 17.53 -1.36
C SER A 100 -1.27 19.04 -1.30
N THR A 101 -1.08 19.58 -0.10
CA THR A 101 -0.75 20.99 0.13
C THR A 101 0.72 21.19 0.45
N LYS A 102 1.52 20.11 0.46
CA LYS A 102 2.93 20.16 0.82
C LYS A 102 3.72 20.89 -0.28
N TYR A 103 4.43 21.95 0.12
CA TYR A 103 5.18 22.89 -0.74
C TYR A 103 4.32 23.69 -1.74
N ARG A 104 3.55 23.02 -2.59
CA ARG A 104 2.59 23.65 -3.50
C ARG A 104 1.31 22.82 -3.55
N PRO A 105 0.12 23.46 -3.48
CA PRO A 105 -1.14 22.75 -3.65
C PRO A 105 -1.21 22.04 -5.00
N VAL A 106 -1.49 20.74 -4.95
CA VAL A 106 -1.75 19.91 -6.12
C VAL A 106 -2.99 19.09 -5.82
N GLN A 107 -3.92 19.07 -6.77
CA GLN A 107 -5.06 18.17 -6.78
C GLN A 107 -4.98 17.29 -8.01
N VAL A 108 -5.21 16.01 -7.80
CA VAL A 108 -5.12 14.96 -8.81
C VAL A 108 -6.46 14.27 -8.90
N VAL A 109 -6.96 14.17 -10.12
CA VAL A 109 -8.11 13.35 -10.49
C VAL A 109 -7.69 12.49 -11.67
N ASP A 110 -7.89 11.17 -11.57
CA ASP A 110 -7.56 10.21 -12.63
C ASP A 110 -8.67 9.15 -12.72
N VAL A 111 -8.89 8.58 -13.90
CA VAL A 111 -9.86 7.50 -14.12
C VAL A 111 -9.20 6.12 -14.20
N ARG A 112 -7.87 6.08 -14.35
CA ARG A 112 -7.10 4.83 -14.35
C ARG A 112 -7.13 4.18 -12.99
N ARG A 113 -7.28 2.86 -12.97
CA ARG A 113 -7.23 2.05 -11.76
C ARG A 113 -5.79 1.64 -11.47
N VAL A 114 -5.46 1.52 -10.20
CA VAL A 114 -4.13 1.11 -9.75
C VAL A 114 -4.27 0.07 -8.64
N HIS A 115 -3.31 -0.85 -8.59
CA HIS A 115 -3.13 -1.75 -7.47
C HIS A 115 -2.54 -0.99 -6.29
N VAL A 116 -3.03 -1.30 -5.08
CA VAL A 116 -2.51 -0.77 -3.82
C VAL A 116 -2.18 -1.94 -2.91
N VAL A 117 -0.94 -1.97 -2.41
CA VAL A 117 -0.46 -2.98 -1.47
C VAL A 117 0.07 -2.30 -0.21
N VAL A 118 -0.30 -2.81 0.96
CA VAL A 118 0.23 -2.38 2.26
C VAL A 118 0.99 -3.53 2.88
N MET A 119 2.28 -3.34 3.15
CA MET A 119 3.10 -4.27 3.91
C MET A 119 3.12 -3.85 5.37
N SER A 120 2.68 -4.71 6.27
CA SER A 120 2.59 -4.38 7.69
C SER A 120 2.98 -5.52 8.62
N ASN A 121 3.40 -5.17 9.83
CA ASN A 121 3.55 -6.10 10.95
C ASN A 121 2.34 -6.03 11.90
N LYS A 122 1.32 -5.21 11.59
CA LYS A 122 0.05 -5.12 12.30
C LYS A 122 -1.11 -5.42 11.36
N LYS A 123 -2.18 -6.01 11.89
CA LYS A 123 -3.43 -6.21 11.14
C LYS A 123 -4.05 -4.85 10.78
N PRO A 124 -4.81 -4.75 9.68
CA PRO A 124 -5.57 -3.55 9.41
C PRO A 124 -6.64 -3.38 10.47
N ASP A 125 -6.93 -2.13 10.79
CA ASP A 125 -8.11 -1.77 11.54
C ASP A 125 -9.32 -1.82 10.60
N MET A 126 -10.23 -2.73 10.86
CA MET A 126 -11.39 -3.01 10.01
C MET A 126 -12.49 -1.93 10.11
N GLU A 127 -12.32 -0.95 11.01
CA GLU A 127 -13.24 0.20 11.15
C GLU A 127 -12.71 1.43 10.41
N MET A 128 -11.41 1.49 10.12
CA MET A 128 -10.77 2.64 9.47
C MET A 128 -10.86 2.62 7.95
N LEU A 129 -11.28 1.50 7.36
CA LEU A 129 -11.58 1.35 5.94
C LEU A 129 -12.88 0.56 5.79
N SER A 130 -13.59 0.77 4.68
CA SER A 130 -14.72 -0.10 4.33
C SER A 130 -14.23 -1.55 4.23
N LYS A 131 -14.90 -2.48 4.91
CA LYS A 131 -14.45 -3.87 5.05
C LYS A 131 -14.24 -4.58 3.72
N ASP A 132 -15.02 -4.23 2.70
CA ASP A 132 -14.96 -4.78 1.35
C ASP A 132 -13.77 -4.28 0.53
N ARG A 133 -13.02 -3.27 1.02
CA ARG A 133 -11.78 -2.81 0.39
C ARG A 133 -10.57 -3.65 0.78
N ILE A 134 -10.61 -4.42 1.89
CA ILE A 134 -9.42 -5.09 2.42
C ILE A 134 -9.35 -6.53 1.92
N CYS A 135 -8.30 -6.85 1.16
CA CYS A 135 -7.88 -8.22 0.89
C CYS A 135 -6.71 -8.57 1.81
N LEU A 136 -6.98 -9.32 2.90
CA LEU A 136 -5.96 -9.65 3.90
C LEU A 136 -5.15 -10.90 3.51
N HIS A 137 -3.83 -10.73 3.43
CA HIS A 137 -2.84 -11.79 3.30
C HIS A 137 -2.17 -12.00 4.66
N ASP A 138 -2.68 -12.93 5.46
CA ASP A 138 -2.17 -13.25 6.80
C ASP A 138 -1.01 -14.24 6.72
N LEU A 139 0.18 -13.80 7.12
CA LEU A 139 1.43 -14.58 7.12
C LEU A 139 1.79 -15.09 8.52
N SER A 140 0.88 -15.01 9.49
CA SER A 140 1.10 -15.61 10.80
C SER A 140 1.25 -17.13 10.68
N PRO A 141 2.04 -17.77 11.57
CA PRO A 141 2.16 -19.22 11.61
C PRO A 141 0.76 -19.84 11.73
N GLN A 142 0.45 -20.76 10.82
CA GLN A 142 -0.71 -21.63 10.98
C GLN A 142 -0.31 -22.66 12.04
N CYS A 143 -1.03 -22.68 13.17
CA CYS A 143 -0.85 -23.69 14.22
C CYS A 143 -1.01 -25.11 13.66
#